data_AF-A0A1V5LBM2-F1
#
_entry.id   AF-A0A1V5LBM2-F1
#
_cell.length_a   1.000
_cell.length_b   1.000
_cell.length_c   1.000
_cell.angle_alpha   90.00
_cell.angle_beta   90.00
_cell.angle_gamma   90.00
#
_symmetry.space_group_name_H-M   'P 1'
#
loop_
_entity.id
_entity.type
_entity.pdbx_description
1 polymer ?
#
loop_
_entity_poly.entity_id
_entity_poly.type
_entity_poly.pdbx_seq_one_letter_code
_entity_poly.pdbx_strand_id
1 'polypeptide(L)' 'MLVESGLKGKIKTMVGGGATSQDFAKSIGADGWGYDANEAVKVAVELLKK' A
#
# COMPACT_ATOMS: atom_id res chain seq x y z
N MET A 1 13.77 0.46 9.07
CA MET A 1 12.46 1.01 8.65
C MET A 1 12.62 1.85 7.40
N LEU A 2 11.58 2.03 6.56
CA LEU A 2 11.70 2.78 5.28
C LEU A 2 12.20 4.22 5.45
N VAL A 3 11.84 4.88 6.56
CA VAL A 3 12.31 6.22 6.91
C VAL A 3 13.81 6.20 7.20
N GLU A 4 14.25 5.31 8.09
CA GLU A 4 15.67 5.13 8.46
C GLU A 4 16.54 4.76 7.25
N SER A 5 15.99 3.98 6.32
CA SER A 5 16.68 3.59 5.08
C SER A 5 16.61 4.65 3.98
N GLY A 6 15.95 5.80 4.21
CA GLY A 6 15.82 6.87 3.22
C GLY A 6 15.01 6.49 1.97
N LEU A 7 14.12 5.50 2.09
CA LEU A 7 13.29 4.94 1.02
C LEU A 7 11.84 5.45 1.05
N LYS A 8 11.40 6.08 2.15
CA LYS A 8 10.04 6.66 2.24
C LYS A 8 9.83 7.68 1.11
N GLY A 9 8.73 7.54 0.37
CA GLY A 9 8.42 8.39 -0.79
C GLY A 9 9.16 8.02 -2.08
N LYS A 10 10.17 7.14 -2.03
CA LYS A 10 10.88 6.62 -3.22
C LYS A 10 10.31 5.30 -3.73
N ILE A 11 9.60 4.57 -2.87
CA ILE A 11 8.90 3.33 -3.20
C ILE A 11 7.42 3.47 -2.84
N LYS A 12 6.57 2.74 -3.56
CA LYS A 12 5.15 2.58 -3.22
C LYS A 12 5.00 1.48 -2.17
N THR A 13 4.12 1.69 -1.21
CA THR A 13 3.83 0.79 -0.10
C THR A 13 2.37 0.37 -0.14
N MET A 14 2.10 -0.90 0.16
CA MET A 14 0.75 -1.44 0.19
C MET A 14 0.63 -2.45 1.32
N VAL A 15 -0.52 -2.47 2.00
CA VAL A 15 -0.91 -3.49 3.00
C VAL A 15 -2.29 -4.02 2.63
N GLY A 16 -2.68 -5.22 3.05
CA GLY A 16 -3.96 -5.78 2.62
C GLY A 16 -4.36 -7.06 3.32
N GLY A 17 -5.46 -7.65 2.86
CA GLY A 17 -6.08 -8.85 3.41
C GLY A 17 -7.26 -8.53 4.34
N GLY A 18 -8.24 -9.44 4.41
CA GLY A 18 -9.48 -9.24 5.18
C GLY A 18 -9.32 -9.04 6.70
N ALA A 19 -8.13 -9.28 7.26
CA ALA A 19 -7.79 -8.93 8.64
C ALA A 19 -7.40 -7.45 8.83
N THR A 20 -7.34 -6.66 7.74
CA THR A 20 -6.97 -5.24 7.72
C THR A 20 -8.09 -4.41 7.09
N SER A 21 -7.93 -3.08 7.07
CA SER A 21 -8.89 -2.17 6.44
C SER A 21 -8.20 -1.05 5.67
N GLN A 22 -8.93 -0.44 4.74
CA GLN A 22 -8.47 0.75 4.02
C GLN A 22 -8.14 1.91 4.98
N ASP A 23 -8.93 2.08 6.04
CA ASP A 23 -8.70 3.13 7.05
C ASP A 23 -7.41 2.88 7.85
N PHE A 24 -7.12 1.61 8.18
CA PHE A 24 -5.84 1.25 8.79
C PHE A 24 -4.66 1.54 7.86
N ALA A 25 -4.76 1.18 6.59
CA ALA A 25 -3.70 1.48 5.62
C ALA A 25 -3.42 2.99 5.50
N LYS A 26 -4.48 3.82 5.50
CA LYS A 26 -4.35 5.28 5.52
C LYS A 26 -3.71 5.79 6.81
N SER A 27 -4.11 5.26 7.98
CA SER A 27 -3.60 5.75 9.27
C SER A 27 -2.10 5.49 9.47
N ILE A 28 -1.56 4.43 8.87
CA ILE A 28 -0.12 4.12 8.89
C ILE A 28 0.65 4.76 7.72
N GLY A 29 -0.05 5.44 6.81
CA GLY A 29 0.55 6.11 5.66
C GLY A 29 1.06 5.15 4.57
N ALA A 30 0.35 4.04 4.33
CA ALA A 30 0.55 3.21 3.15
C ALA A 30 -0.07 3.89 1.91
N ASP A 31 0.51 3.63 0.73
CA ASP A 31 0.05 4.23 -0.53
C ASP A 31 -1.16 3.50 -1.12
N GLY A 32 -1.34 2.22 -0.82
CA GLY A 32 -2.46 1.41 -1.29
C GLY A 32 -2.94 0.36 -0.30
N TRP A 33 -4.14 -0.14 -0.57
CA TRP A 33 -4.76 -1.24 0.17
C TRP A 33 -5.67 -2.07 -0.72
N GLY A 34 -5.69 -3.39 -0.52
CA GLY A 34 -6.65 -4.31 -1.16
C GLY A 34 -7.12 -5.41 -0.20
N TYR A 35 -8.40 -5.76 -0.28
CA TYR A 35 -9.04 -6.77 0.56
C TYR A 35 -8.55 -8.20 0.24
N ASP A 36 -8.35 -8.50 -1.04
CA ASP A 36 -7.92 -9.80 -1.54
C ASP A 36 -6.85 -9.69 -2.64
N ALA A 37 -6.44 -10.83 -3.20
CA ALA A 37 -5.42 -10.89 -4.24
C ALA A 37 -5.85 -10.19 -5.54
N ASN A 38 -7.12 -10.28 -5.93
CA ASN A 38 -7.62 -9.66 -7.16
C ASN A 38 -7.64 -8.13 -7.05
N GLU A 39 -8.06 -7.61 -5.90
CA GLU A 39 -8.03 -6.18 -5.62
C GLU A 39 -6.58 -5.68 -5.51
N ALA A 40 -5.70 -6.41 -4.83
CA ALA A 40 -4.30 -6.04 -4.67
C ALA A 40 -3.58 -5.86 -6.02
N VAL A 41 -3.85 -6.72 -7.01
CA VAL A 41 -3.30 -6.57 -8.37
C VAL A 41 -3.75 -5.26 -9.01
N LYS A 42 -5.05 -4.93 -8.92
CA LYS A 42 -5.60 -3.68 -9.48
C LYS A 42 -4.94 -2.46 -8.83
N VAL A 43 -4.85 -2.46 -7.50
CA VAL A 43 -4.25 -1.36 -6.73
C VAL A 43 -2.77 -1.21 -7.05
N ALA A 44 -2.02 -2.31 -7.15
CA ALA A 44 -0.62 -2.27 -7.54
C ALA A 44 -0.41 -1.66 -8.94
N VAL A 45 -1.27 -2.03 -9.90
CA VAL A 45 -1.23 -1.44 -11.25
C VAL A 45 -1.53 0.05 -11.22
N GLU A 46 -2.54 0.50 -10.46
CA GLU A 46 -2.84 1.94 -10.33
C GLU A 46 -1.68 2.73 -9.71
N LEU A 47 -1.02 2.18 -8.68
CA LEU A 47 0.11 2.84 -8.00
C LEU A 47 1.34 3.03 -8.89
N LEU A 48 1.47 2.24 -9.94
CA LEU A 48 2.58 2.28 -10.91
C LEU A 48 2.30 3.20 -12.10
N LYS A 49 1.06 3.67 -12.28
CA LYS A 49 0.74 4.65 -13.33
C LYS A 49 1.42 5.99 -13.04
N LYS A 50 1.82 6.67 -14.12
CA LYS A 50 2.42 8.02 -14.08
C LYS A 50 1.36 9.08 -13.84
#